data_AF-A0AAW4U5X7-F1
#
_entry.id   AF-A0AAW4U5X7-F1
#
_cell.length_a   1.000
_cell.length_b   1.000
_cell.length_c   1.000
_cell.angle_alpha   90.00
_cell.angle_beta   90.00
_cell.angle_gamma   90.00
#
_symmetry.space_group_name_H-M   'P 1'
#
loop_
_entity.id
_entity.type
_entity.pdbx_description
1 polymer ?
#
loop_
_entity_poly.entity_id
_entity_poly.type
_entity_poly.pdbx_seq_one_letter_code
_entity_poly.pdbx_strand_id
1 'polypeptide(L)' 'MAEGIVFDADAVSKDIAEGISAIQQASTMEELKAIKAKYAGANSAMTRASKAIGSLAKNEKKEAGKV' A
#
# COMPACT_ATOMS: atom_id res chain seq x y z
N MET A 1 -6.23 -19.34 14.99
CA MET A 1 -6.82 -18.00 14.79
C MET A 1 -6.03 -17.38 13.65
N ALA A 2 -6.61 -17.33 12.45
CA ALA A 2 -5.96 -16.62 11.36
C ALA A 2 -6.13 -15.13 11.69
N GLU A 3 -5.06 -14.48 12.14
CA GLU A 3 -4.97 -13.03 12.08
C GLU A 3 -5.05 -12.68 10.60
N GLY A 4 -6.28 -12.53 10.12
CA GLY A 4 -6.57 -12.15 8.76
C GLY A 4 -5.86 -10.82 8.57
N ILE A 5 -4.90 -10.78 7.66
CA ILE A 5 -4.45 -9.52 7.10
C ILE A 5 -5.67 -8.98 6.37
N VAL A 6 -6.51 -8.23 7.08
CA VAL A 6 -7.67 -7.57 6.51
C VAL A 6 -7.11 -6.56 5.53
N PHE A 7 -7.47 -6.71 4.26
CA PHE A 7 -7.18 -5.68 3.28
C PHE A 7 -7.94 -4.42 3.69
N ASP A 8 -7.20 -3.45 4.23
CA ASP A 8 -7.75 -2.18 4.67
C ASP A 8 -7.54 -1.15 3.55
N ALA A 9 -8.57 -1.00 2.72
CA ALA A 9 -8.56 -0.08 1.58
C ALA A 9 -8.38 1.38 2.02
N ASP A 10 -8.91 1.76 3.18
CA ASP A 10 -8.77 3.09 3.76
C ASP A 10 -7.32 3.35 4.19
N ALA A 11 -6.69 2.38 4.85
CA ALA A 11 -5.27 2.48 5.22
C ALA A 11 -4.37 2.57 3.99
N VAL A 12 -4.64 1.79 2.95
CA VAL A 12 -3.90 1.85 1.67
C VAL A 12 -4.08 3.20 0.99
N SER A 13 -5.31 3.71 0.93
CA SER A 13 -5.61 5.01 0.32
C SER A 13 -4.94 6.16 1.08
N LYS A 14 -4.93 6.10 2.42
CA LYS A 14 -4.19 7.05 3.26
C LYS A 14 -2.70 7.01 2.99
N ASP A 15 -2.09 5.83 2.99
CA ASP A 15 -0.65 5.69 2.72
C ASP A 15 -0.29 6.18 1.31
N ILE A 16 -1.15 5.95 0.31
CA ILE A 16 -0.95 6.50 -1.04
C ILE A 16 -1.02 8.03 -1.01
N ALA A 17 -2.02 8.61 -0.34
CA ALA A 17 -2.17 10.06 -0.24
C ALA A 17 -0.98 10.71 0.50
N GLU A 18 -0.54 10.10 1.61
CA GLU A 18 0.65 10.53 2.36
C GLU A 18 1.92 10.38 1.52
N GLY A 19 2.06 9.27 0.79
CA GLY A 19 3.18 9.04 -0.12
C GLY A 19 3.25 10.08 -1.25
N ILE A 20 2.11 10.43 -1.86
CA ILE A 20 2.03 11.47 -2.89
C ILE A 20 2.41 12.84 -2.30
N SER A 21 1.89 13.18 -1.12
CA SER A 21 2.24 14.44 -0.44
C SER A 21 3.72 14.50 -0.08
N ALA A 22 4.28 13.39 0.42
CA ALA A 22 5.71 13.29 0.71
C ALA A 22 6.56 13.43 -0.57
N ILE A 23 6.14 12.83 -1.69
CA ILE A 23 6.82 13.00 -3.00
C ILE A 23 6.78 14.47 -3.44
N GLN A 24 5.65 15.17 -3.26
CA GLN A 24 5.54 16.58 -3.61
C GLN A 24 6.40 17.50 -2.74
N GLN A 25 6.59 17.15 -1.47
CA GLN A 25 7.44 17.92 -0.54
C GLN A 25 8.92 17.58 -0.67
N ALA A 26 9.24 16.36 -1.14
CA ALA A 26 10.61 15.94 -1.34
C ALA A 26 11.30 16.82 -2.40
N SER A 27 12.43 17.41 -2.00
CA SER A 27 13.23 18.26 -2.88
C SER A 27 14.52 17.57 -3.34
N THR A 28 14.79 16.37 -2.80
CA THR A 28 16.02 15.63 -3.05
C THR A 28 15.75 14.20 -3.52
N MET A 29 16.69 13.66 -4.29
CA MET A 29 16.63 12.27 -4.75
C MET A 29 16.68 11.25 -3.61
N GLU A 30 17.36 11.57 -2.51
CA GLU A 30 17.45 10.69 -1.33
C GLU A 30 16.10 10.59 -0.61
N GLU A 31 15.40 11.71 -0.43
CA GLU A 31 14.04 11.73 0.12
C GLU A 31 13.08 10.94 -0.77
N LEU A 32 13.12 11.16 -2.09
CA LEU A 32 12.29 10.39 -3.03
C LEU A 32 12.59 8.89 -2.97
N LYS A 33 13.86 8.50 -2.79
CA LYS A 33 14.25 7.09 -2.59
C LYS A 33 13.70 6.53 -1.28
N ALA A 34 13.77 7.29 -0.20
CA ALA A 34 13.25 6.89 1.10
C ALA A 34 11.72 6.74 1.06
N ILE A 35 11.01 7.67 0.42
CA ILE A 35 9.56 7.62 0.23
C ILE A 35 9.19 6.44 -0.65
N LYS A 36 9.89 6.21 -1.77
CA LYS A 36 9.70 5.01 -2.60
C LYS A 36 9.91 3.73 -1.79
N ALA A 37 10.96 3.65 -0.97
CA ALA A 37 11.23 2.47 -0.14
C ALA A 37 10.13 2.25 0.92
N LYS A 38 9.58 3.33 1.49
CA LYS A 38 8.55 3.28 2.53
C LYS A 38 7.16 2.94 1.98
N TYR A 39 6.74 3.60 0.91
CA TYR A 39 5.37 3.51 0.35
C TYR A 39 5.23 2.58 -0.86
N ALA A 40 6.32 2.23 -1.54
CA ALA A 40 6.32 1.30 -2.69
C ALA A 40 7.32 0.14 -2.53
N GLY A 41 8.04 0.04 -1.41
CA GLY A 41 8.99 -1.04 -1.14
C GLY A 41 8.32 -2.34 -0.65
N ALA A 42 9.13 -3.35 -0.35
CA ALA A 42 8.67 -4.69 0.03
C ALA A 42 7.81 -4.76 1.32
N ASN A 43 7.89 -3.73 2.17
CA ASN A 43 7.10 -3.60 3.40
C ASN A 43 5.97 -2.56 3.30
N SER A 44 5.78 -1.96 2.13
CA SER A 44 4.75 -0.93 1.89
C SER A 44 3.34 -1.44 2.13
N ALA A 45 2.43 -0.51 2.42
CA ALA A 45 1.00 -0.79 2.42
C ALA A 45 0.54 -1.45 1.12
N MET A 46 1.08 -1.06 -0.03
CA MET A 46 0.74 -1.67 -1.32
C MET A 46 1.13 -3.16 -1.41
N THR A 47 2.28 -3.55 -0.86
CA THR A 47 2.71 -4.96 -0.83
C THR A 47 1.91 -5.77 0.19
N ARG A 48 1.64 -5.19 1.37
CA ARG A 48 0.79 -5.81 2.39
C ARG A 48 -0.63 -6.00 1.88
N ALA A 49 -1.17 -4.99 1.22
CA ALA A 49 -2.44 -5.03 0.51
C ALA A 49 -2.48 -6.12 -0.56
N SER A 50 -1.47 -6.18 -1.44
CA SER A 50 -1.40 -7.23 -2.46
C SER A 50 -1.38 -8.64 -1.86
N LYS A 51 -0.67 -8.84 -0.73
CA LYS A 51 -0.67 -10.12 0.00
C LYS A 51 -2.02 -10.42 0.67
N ALA A 52 -2.66 -9.40 1.25
CA ALA A 52 -4.00 -9.50 1.84
C ALA A 52 -5.03 -9.88 0.77
N ILE A 53 -5.07 -9.14 -0.34
CA ILE A 53 -5.90 -9.41 -1.52
C ILE A 53 -5.62 -10.82 -2.04
N GLY A 54 -4.35 -11.21 -2.15
CA GLY A 54 -3.93 -12.56 -2.55
C GLY A 54 -4.52 -13.68 -1.70
N SER A 55 -4.93 -13.38 -0.47
CA SER A 55 -5.52 -14.34 0.48
C SER A 55 -7.05 -14.33 0.49
N LEU A 56 -7.70 -13.37 -0.19
CA LEU A 56 -9.17 -13.25 -0.28
C LEU A 56 -9.79 -14.23 -1.30
N ALA A 57 -11.12 -14.42 -1.22
CA ALA A 57 -11.87 -15.21 -2.19
C ALA A 57 -11.84 -14.58 -3.60
N LYS A 58 -12.06 -15.38 -4.65
CA LYS A 58 -11.90 -14.97 -6.06
C LYS A 58 -12.73 -13.73 -6.45
N ASN A 59 -13.91 -13.55 -5.84
CA ASN A 59 -14.76 -12.39 -6.08
C ASN A 59 -14.26 -11.14 -5.33
N GLU A 60 -13.87 -11.29 -4.05
CA GLU A 60 -13.31 -10.21 -3.24
C GLU A 60 -11.97 -9.72 -3.78
N LYS A 61 -11.15 -10.62 -4.33
CA LYS A 61 -9.91 -10.28 -5.06
C LYS A 61 -10.14 -9.27 -6.19
N LYS A 62 -11.26 -9.44 -6.91
CA LYS A 62 -11.60 -8.63 -8.07
C LYS A 62 -12.04 -7.22 -7.68
N GLU A 63 -12.73 -7.11 -6.56
CA GLU A 63 -13.16 -5.83 -5.98
C GLU A 63 -11.99 -5.11 -5.33
N ALA A 64 -11.25 -5.81 -4.46
CA ALA A 64 -10.13 -5.24 -3.72
C ALA A 64 -8.94 -4.85 -4.62
N GLY A 65 -8.72 -5.55 -5.73
CA GLY A 65 -7.67 -5.23 -6.71
C GLY A 65 -8.01 -4.11 -7.69
N LYS A 66 -9.23 -3.54 -7.65
CA LYS A 66 -9.56 -2.32 -8.42
C LYS A 66 -9.11 -1.04 -7.72
N VAL A 67 -8.95 -1.12 -6.40
CA VAL A 67 -8.50 -0.02 -5.53
C VAL A 67 -6.99 0.09 -5.64
#